data_AF-A0A843CJK1-F1
#
_entry.id   AF-A0A843CJK1-F1
#
_cell.length_a   1.000
_cell.length_b   1.000
_cell.length_c   1.000
_cell.angle_alpha   90.00
_cell.angle_beta   90.00
_cell.angle_gamma   90.00
#
_symmetry.space_group_name_H-M   'P 1'
#
loop_
_entity.id
_entity.type
_entity.pdbx_description
1 polymer ?
#
loop_
_entity_poly.entity_id
_entity_poly.type
_entity_poly.pdbx_seq_one_letter_code
_entity_poly.pdbx_strand_id
1 'polypeptide(L)'
;MNSLVNEALQITKELGDVIFIGALATYMHTKNARDSRDIDFVVENSISDEELISKNYHKSTTGKQPWFTPRGFKIDIYTRGIPGVSFDKIIENSKKFAIKNKKEIRVLGLESLIIAKHKAARDQDIEDLKNIAMHRLNQIDWNVVQEITNDEFMTKQIKTDIKFLSK
;
A
#
# COMPACT_ATOMS: atom_id res chain seq x y z
N MET A 1 6.32 -16.36 -9.92
CA MET A 1 6.55 -15.07 -9.24
C MET A 1 5.34 -14.20 -9.54
N ASN A 2 4.70 -13.62 -8.52
CA ASN A 2 3.43 -12.89 -8.66
C ASN A 2 3.56 -11.75 -9.69
N SER A 3 2.61 -11.63 -10.62
CA SER A 3 2.64 -10.61 -11.68
C SER A 3 2.66 -9.18 -11.12
N LEU A 4 1.97 -8.92 -10.01
CA LEU A 4 1.99 -7.62 -9.32
C LEU A 4 3.38 -7.28 -8.77
N VAL A 5 4.09 -8.26 -8.22
CA VAL A 5 5.45 -8.06 -7.69
C VAL A 5 6.42 -7.72 -8.82
N ASN A 6 6.29 -8.40 -9.96
CA ASN A 6 7.10 -8.08 -11.13
C ASN A 6 6.80 -6.68 -11.66
N GLU A 7 5.52 -6.29 -11.67
CA GLU A 7 5.11 -4.95 -12.11
C GLU A 7 5.63 -3.86 -11.18
N ALA A 8 5.51 -4.06 -9.86
CA ALA A 8 6.05 -3.14 -8.86
C ALA A 8 7.56 -2.94 -9.00
N LEU A 9 8.31 -3.99 -9.35
CA LEU A 9 9.74 -3.88 -9.65
C LEU A 9 10.01 -3.02 -10.90
N GLN A 10 9.17 -3.10 -11.92
CA GLN A 10 9.32 -2.24 -13.11
C GLN A 10 8.97 -0.79 -12.78
N ILE A 11 7.88 -0.57 -12.05
CA ILE A 11 7.49 0.77 -11.57
C ILE A 11 8.61 1.40 -10.74
N THR A 12 9.19 0.65 -9.79
CA THR A 12 10.33 1.12 -8.97
C THR A 12 11.52 1.51 -9.85
N LYS A 13 11.82 0.73 -10.89
CA LYS A 13 12.92 1.02 -11.82
C LYS A 13 12.63 2.28 -12.68
N GLU A 14 11.38 2.47 -13.08
CA GLU A 14 10.96 3.53 -13.99
C GLU A 14 10.76 4.88 -13.30
N LEU A 15 10.22 4.86 -12.07
CA LEU A 15 9.76 6.03 -11.32
C LEU A 15 10.61 6.32 -10.07
N GLY A 16 11.51 5.44 -9.67
CA GLY A 16 12.41 5.66 -8.53
C GLY A 16 11.76 5.39 -7.17
N ASP A 17 11.79 6.39 -6.28
CA ASP A 17 11.37 6.30 -4.88
C ASP A 17 9.85 6.18 -4.72
N VAL A 18 9.37 4.95 -4.95
CA VAL A 18 7.98 4.55 -4.86
C VAL A 18 7.73 3.72 -3.60
N ILE A 19 6.67 4.06 -2.87
CA ILE A 19 6.19 3.30 -1.71
C ILE A 19 4.83 2.70 -2.06
N PHE A 20 4.79 1.39 -2.30
CA PHE A 20 3.54 0.71 -2.62
C PHE A 20 2.63 0.58 -1.40
N ILE A 21 1.34 0.80 -1.60
CA ILE A 21 0.31 0.73 -0.57
C ILE A 21 -0.73 -0.33 -0.95
N GLY A 22 -1.87 -0.36 -0.25
CA GLY A 22 -3.03 -1.14 -0.67
C GLY A 22 -2.80 -2.66 -0.69
N ALA A 23 -3.31 -3.31 -1.73
CA ALA A 23 -3.30 -4.77 -1.85
C ALA A 23 -1.88 -5.34 -1.99
N LEU A 24 -0.99 -4.66 -2.71
CA LEU A 24 0.41 -5.10 -2.85
C LEU A 24 1.15 -5.03 -1.52
N ALA A 25 0.98 -3.95 -0.74
CA ALA A 25 1.57 -3.87 0.60
C ALA A 25 1.08 -5.01 1.49
N THR A 26 -0.22 -5.31 1.44
CA THR A 26 -0.84 -6.44 2.16
C THR A 26 -0.16 -7.75 1.76
N TYR A 27 -0.08 -8.05 0.47
CA TYR A 27 0.60 -9.23 -0.05
C TYR A 27 2.05 -9.33 0.43
N MET A 28 2.79 -8.21 0.42
CA MET A 28 4.19 -8.21 0.79
C MET A 28 4.39 -8.58 2.27
N HIS A 29 3.50 -8.10 3.15
CA HIS A 29 3.49 -8.47 4.57
C HIS A 29 3.04 -9.90 4.80
N THR A 30 1.88 -10.32 4.26
CA THR A 30 1.22 -11.59 4.63
C THR A 30 1.62 -12.78 3.75
N LYS A 31 2.09 -12.53 2.51
CA LYS A 31 2.19 -13.49 1.40
C LYS A 31 0.84 -14.06 0.94
N ASN A 32 -0.25 -13.42 1.36
CA ASN A 32 -1.61 -13.77 1.02
C ASN A 32 -2.39 -12.51 0.66
N ALA A 33 -3.00 -12.48 -0.53
CA ALA A 33 -3.79 -11.34 -0.95
C ALA A 33 -4.97 -11.82 -1.79
N ARG A 34 -6.04 -11.03 -1.73
CA ARG A 34 -7.13 -11.11 -2.68
C ARG A 34 -6.62 -10.84 -4.11
N ASP A 35 -7.39 -11.30 -5.09
CA ASP A 35 -7.13 -10.93 -6.48
C ASP A 35 -7.33 -9.42 -6.66
N SER A 36 -6.24 -8.72 -6.96
CA SER A 36 -6.22 -7.31 -7.35
C SER A 36 -5.34 -7.17 -8.57
N ARG A 37 -5.75 -6.34 -9.54
CA ARG A 37 -4.89 -5.90 -10.65
C ARG A 37 -4.46 -4.45 -10.51
N ASP A 38 -5.00 -3.76 -9.52
CA ASP A 38 -4.69 -2.36 -9.25
C ASP A 38 -3.45 -2.27 -8.37
N ILE A 39 -2.57 -1.33 -8.71
CA ILE A 39 -1.35 -1.03 -7.96
C ILE A 39 -1.43 0.40 -7.46
N ASP A 40 -1.61 0.51 -6.15
CA ASP A 40 -1.61 1.78 -5.45
C ASP A 40 -0.21 2.10 -4.94
N PHE A 41 0.27 3.32 -5.13
CA PHE A 41 1.53 3.75 -4.56
C PHE A 41 1.64 5.24 -4.32
N VAL A 42 2.54 5.59 -3.41
CA VAL A 42 2.94 6.96 -3.11
C VAL A 42 4.30 7.22 -3.76
N VAL A 43 4.49 8.43 -4.28
CA VAL A 43 5.79 8.90 -4.80
C VAL A 43 6.35 9.95 -3.86
N GLU A 44 7.63 9.85 -3.50
CA GLU A 44 8.27 10.86 -2.64
C GLU A 44 8.41 12.21 -3.36
N ASN A 45 8.70 12.15 -4.66
CA ASN A 45 8.77 13.30 -5.54
C ASN A 45 7.58 13.31 -6.48
N SER A 46 6.92 14.47 -6.64
CA SER A 46 5.79 14.60 -7.56
C SER A 46 6.23 14.29 -8.99
N ILE A 47 5.52 13.39 -9.65
CA ILE A 47 5.75 13.02 -11.06
C ILE A 47 4.70 13.73 -11.91
N SER A 48 5.13 14.42 -12.97
CA SER A 48 4.21 15.12 -13.86
C SER A 48 3.54 14.15 -14.85
N ASP A 49 2.38 14.54 -15.38
CA ASP A 49 1.69 13.76 -16.42
C ASP A 49 2.57 13.59 -17.66
N GLU A 50 3.34 14.61 -18.05
CA GLU A 50 4.27 14.56 -19.17
C GLU A 50 5.40 13.55 -18.93
N GLU A 51 5.91 13.48 -17.69
CA GLU A 51 6.92 12.49 -17.33
C GLU A 51 6.36 11.07 -17.44
N LEU A 52 5.14 10.84 -16.92
CA LEU A 52 4.46 9.54 -17.04
C LEU A 52 4.26 9.15 -18.52
N ILE A 53 3.77 10.08 -19.34
CA ILE A 53 3.58 9.87 -20.79
C ILE A 53 4.91 9.55 -21.48
N SER A 54 5.99 10.25 -21.14
CA SER A 54 7.32 9.99 -21.72
C SER A 54 7.85 8.58 -21.41
N LYS A 55 7.37 7.97 -20.32
CA LYS A 55 7.67 6.58 -19.91
C LYS A 55 6.63 5.58 -20.42
N ASN A 56 5.75 5.99 -21.34
CA ASN A 56 4.66 5.21 -21.94
C ASN A 56 3.52 4.82 -20.98
N TYR A 57 3.40 5.49 -19.83
CA TYR A 57 2.20 5.39 -19.02
C TYR A 57 1.09 6.17 -19.73
N HIS A 58 -0.16 5.72 -19.57
CA HIS A 58 -1.28 6.32 -20.27
C HIS A 58 -2.53 6.37 -19.40
N LYS A 59 -3.36 7.39 -19.59
CA LYS A 59 -4.69 7.46 -19.00
C LYS A 59 -5.69 6.72 -19.88
N SER A 60 -6.70 6.11 -19.27
CA SER A 60 -7.89 5.69 -20.03
C SER A 60 -8.47 6.89 -20.77
N THR A 61 -8.84 6.68 -22.03
CA THR A 61 -9.56 7.68 -22.85
C THR A 61 -11.05 7.75 -22.52
N THR A 62 -11.56 6.87 -21.66
CA THR A 62 -12.97 6.81 -21.26
C THR A 62 -13.14 6.77 -19.73
N GLY A 63 -14.23 7.35 -19.22
CA GLY A 63 -14.58 7.34 -17.80
C GLY A 63 -13.71 8.25 -16.93
N LYS A 64 -13.36 7.79 -15.72
CA LYS A 64 -12.60 8.56 -14.70
C LYS A 64 -11.10 8.74 -15.02
N GLN A 65 -10.67 8.42 -16.24
CA GLN A 65 -9.28 8.55 -16.71
C GLN A 65 -8.19 7.98 -15.76
N PRO A 66 -8.35 6.73 -15.24
CA PRO A 66 -7.29 6.12 -14.44
C PRO A 66 -6.01 5.93 -15.25
N TRP A 67 -4.88 5.94 -14.55
CA TRP A 67 -3.57 5.67 -15.14
C TRP A 67 -3.32 4.17 -15.31
N PHE A 68 -2.56 3.84 -16.35
CA PHE A 68 -2.10 2.49 -16.62
C PHE A 68 -0.60 2.49 -16.90
N THR A 69 0.05 1.43 -16.47
CA THR A 69 1.44 1.15 -16.86
C THR A 69 1.51 0.73 -18.33
N PRO A 70 2.71 0.78 -18.96
CA PRO A 70 2.90 0.27 -20.32
C PRO A 70 2.51 -1.21 -20.49
N ARG A 71 2.40 -1.95 -19.39
CA ARG A 71 2.08 -3.38 -19.35
C ARG A 71 0.61 -3.65 -19.03
N GLY A 72 -0.23 -2.61 -18.95
CA GLY A 72 -1.67 -2.71 -18.80
C GLY A 72 -2.19 -2.87 -17.38
N PHE A 73 -1.37 -2.59 -16.35
CA PHE A 73 -1.83 -2.57 -14.96
C PHE A 73 -2.40 -1.21 -14.64
N LYS A 74 -3.58 -1.19 -14.01
CA LYS A 74 -4.16 0.05 -13.47
C LYS A 74 -3.31 0.51 -12.28
N ILE A 75 -3.02 1.80 -12.23
CA ILE A 75 -2.29 2.41 -11.13
C ILE A 75 -3.05 3.60 -10.56
N ASP A 76 -2.92 3.78 -9.26
CA ASP A 76 -3.39 4.95 -8.54
C ASP A 76 -2.19 5.56 -7.80
N ILE A 77 -1.80 6.79 -8.20
CA ILE A 77 -0.61 7.49 -7.70
C ILE A 77 -1.05 8.53 -6.67
N TYR A 78 -0.52 8.40 -5.45
CA TYR A 78 -0.80 9.30 -4.35
C TYR A 78 0.37 10.26 -4.14
N THR A 79 0.08 11.56 -4.10
CA THR A 79 1.06 12.64 -3.85
C THR A 79 0.89 13.28 -2.48
N ARG A 80 0.02 12.71 -1.64
CA ARG A 80 -0.34 13.20 -0.31
C ARG A 80 -0.48 12.01 0.65
N GLY A 81 -0.76 12.32 1.92
CA GLY A 81 -1.17 11.31 2.90
C GLY A 81 -2.38 10.49 2.44
N ILE A 82 -2.54 9.33 3.04
CA ILE A 82 -3.65 8.40 2.82
C ILE A 82 -4.58 8.43 4.05
N PRO A 83 -5.78 7.84 4.01
CA PRO A 83 -6.70 7.89 5.14
C PRO A 83 -6.02 7.52 6.47
N GLY A 84 -6.03 8.43 7.45
CA GLY A 84 -5.44 8.18 8.77
C GLY A 84 -3.91 8.15 8.86
N VAL A 85 -3.17 8.35 7.76
CA VAL A 85 -1.69 8.35 7.76
C VAL A 85 -1.16 9.53 6.96
N SER A 86 -0.41 10.41 7.61
CA SER A 86 0.26 11.54 6.95
C SER A 86 1.35 11.07 5.99
N PHE A 87 1.70 11.91 5.02
CA PHE A 87 2.75 11.59 4.04
C PHE A 87 4.10 11.30 4.72
N ASP A 88 4.49 12.10 5.70
CA ASP A 88 5.73 11.88 6.47
C ASP A 88 5.72 10.52 7.17
N LYS A 89 4.59 10.12 7.76
CA LYS A 89 4.45 8.81 8.41
C LYS A 89 4.46 7.66 7.40
N ILE A 90 4.02 7.86 6.16
CA ILE A 90 4.16 6.85 5.09
C ILE A 90 5.64 6.61 4.77
N ILE A 91 6.43 7.67 4.62
CA ILE A 91 7.87 7.59 4.34
C ILE A 91 8.59 6.92 5.52
N GLU A 92 8.39 7.44 6.72
CA GLU A 92 9.04 6.97 7.96
C GLU A 92 8.76 5.50 8.24
N ASN A 93 7.50 5.07 8.10
CA ASN A 93 7.09 3.70 8.44
C ASN A 93 7.14 2.74 7.24
N SER A 94 7.66 3.16 6.09
CA SER A 94 7.80 2.27 4.95
C SER A 94 8.83 1.15 5.22
N LYS A 95 8.60 -0.02 4.61
CA LYS A 95 9.43 -1.21 4.77
C LYS A 95 9.92 -1.73 3.43
N LYS A 96 11.22 -2.00 3.34
CA LYS A 96 11.82 -2.67 2.17
C LYS A 96 11.71 -4.17 2.32
N PHE A 97 11.24 -4.83 1.27
CA PHE A 97 11.19 -6.28 1.16
C PHE A 97 12.13 -6.75 0.05
N ALA A 98 13.06 -7.62 0.40
CA ALA A 98 13.91 -8.28 -0.56
C ALA A 98 13.09 -9.24 -1.45
N ILE A 99 13.29 -9.10 -2.75
CA ILE A 99 12.83 -10.01 -3.81
C ILE A 99 14.06 -10.75 -4.36
N LYS A 100 13.83 -11.87 -5.06
CA LYS A 100 14.90 -12.63 -5.74
C LYS A 100 15.79 -11.70 -6.58
N ASN A 101 17.07 -12.05 -6.66
CA ASN A 101 18.11 -11.35 -7.43
C ASN A 101 18.46 -9.94 -6.91
N LYS A 102 18.56 -9.77 -5.59
CA LYS A 102 18.95 -8.51 -4.92
C LYS A 102 18.07 -7.30 -5.29
N LYS A 103 16.83 -7.56 -5.70
CA LYS A 103 15.85 -6.51 -5.97
C LYS A 103 15.06 -6.24 -4.70
N GLU A 104 14.58 -5.02 -4.53
CA GLU A 104 13.79 -4.64 -3.36
C GLU A 104 12.53 -3.92 -3.80
N ILE A 105 11.46 -4.12 -3.04
CA ILE A 105 10.23 -3.34 -3.15
C ILE A 105 10.00 -2.66 -1.81
N ARG A 106 9.75 -1.36 -1.83
CA ARG A 106 9.39 -0.58 -0.65
C ARG A 106 7.86 -0.48 -0.57
N VAL A 107 7.29 -0.90 0.56
CA VAL A 107 5.85 -0.87 0.80
C VAL A 107 5.52 -0.14 2.10
N LEU A 108 4.26 0.24 2.29
CA LEU A 108 3.78 0.80 3.54
C LEU A 108 4.00 -0.17 4.71
N GLY A 109 4.43 0.35 5.85
CA GLY A 109 4.57 -0.42 7.10
C GLY A 109 3.27 -1.07 7.55
N LEU A 110 3.39 -2.11 8.37
CA LEU A 110 2.24 -2.92 8.79
C LEU A 110 1.22 -2.07 9.57
N GLU A 111 1.71 -1.25 10.50
CA GLU A 111 0.92 -0.41 11.39
C GLU A 111 0.18 0.69 10.61
N SER A 112 0.91 1.42 9.75
CA SER A 112 0.31 2.41 8.85
C SER A 112 -0.69 1.79 7.88
N LEU A 113 -0.42 0.57 7.38
CA LEU A 113 -1.33 -0.15 6.48
C LEU A 113 -2.65 -0.51 7.17
N ILE A 114 -2.59 -0.98 8.42
CA ILE A 114 -3.77 -1.31 9.21
C ILE A 114 -4.60 -0.05 9.48
N ILE A 115 -3.96 1.06 9.88
CA ILE A 115 -4.63 2.33 10.11
C ILE A 115 -5.35 2.80 8.83
N ALA A 116 -4.65 2.77 7.70
CA ALA A 116 -5.20 3.24 6.43
C ALA A 116 -6.41 2.42 5.98
N LYS A 117 -6.34 1.10 6.12
CA LYS A 117 -7.44 0.19 5.78
C LYS A 117 -8.61 0.30 6.72
N HIS A 118 -8.35 0.38 8.03
CA HIS A 118 -9.39 0.55 9.04
C HIS A 118 -10.15 1.86 8.82
N LYS A 119 -9.43 2.95 8.51
CA LYS A 119 -10.05 4.25 8.25
C LYS A 119 -10.85 4.27 6.94
N ALA A 120 -10.40 3.55 5.91
CA ALA A 120 -11.10 3.46 4.63
C ALA A 120 -12.36 2.58 4.70
N ALA A 121 -12.34 1.50 5.49
CA ALA A 121 -13.48 0.66 5.84
C ALA A 121 -14.33 0.14 4.64
N ARG A 122 -13.71 -0.10 3.48
CA ARG A 122 -14.36 -0.73 2.32
C ARG A 122 -14.32 -2.26 2.47
N ASP A 123 -15.20 -2.98 1.80
CA ASP A 123 -15.24 -4.47 1.84
C ASP A 123 -13.86 -5.11 1.58
N GLN A 124 -13.17 -4.63 0.55
CA GLN A 124 -11.82 -5.08 0.21
C GLN A 124 -10.77 -4.77 1.29
N ASP A 125 -10.95 -3.68 2.04
CA ASP A 125 -10.06 -3.33 3.14
C ASP A 125 -10.32 -4.22 4.34
N ILE A 126 -11.58 -4.58 4.61
CA ILE A 126 -11.95 -5.55 5.66
C ILE A 126 -11.33 -6.92 5.36
N GLU A 127 -11.39 -7.38 4.11
CA GLU A 127 -10.74 -8.63 3.69
C GLU A 127 -9.21 -8.58 3.90
N ASP A 128 -8.57 -7.48 3.49
CA ASP A 128 -7.14 -7.29 3.69
C ASP A 128 -6.77 -7.23 5.19
N LEU A 129 -7.59 -6.55 6.02
CA LEU A 129 -7.42 -6.52 7.46
C LEU A 129 -7.58 -7.90 8.10
N LYS A 130 -8.53 -8.71 7.63
CA LYS A 130 -8.67 -10.11 8.06
C LYS A 130 -7.43 -10.92 7.71
N ASN A 131 -6.91 -10.77 6.50
CA ASN A 131 -5.66 -11.43 6.09
C ASN A 131 -4.48 -11.01 6.96
N ILE A 132 -4.36 -9.72 7.28
CA ILE A 132 -3.34 -9.20 8.19
C ILE A 132 -3.53 -9.78 9.60
N ALA A 133 -4.75 -9.78 10.13
CA ALA A 133 -5.07 -10.29 11.46
C ALA A 133 -4.68 -11.77 11.60
N MET A 134 -5.05 -12.62 10.65
CA MET A 134 -4.75 -14.06 10.70
C MET A 134 -3.25 -14.36 10.66
N HIS A 135 -2.45 -13.56 9.92
CA HIS A 135 -1.06 -13.92 9.63
C HIS A 135 -0.03 -13.07 10.40
N ARG A 136 -0.40 -11.88 10.85
CA ARG A 136 0.54 -10.86 11.34
C ARG A 136 0.09 -10.17 12.63
N LEU A 137 -1.01 -10.57 13.26
CA LEU A 137 -1.49 -9.96 14.52
C LEU A 137 -0.39 -9.82 15.59
N ASN A 138 0.42 -10.87 15.79
CA ASN A 138 1.48 -10.89 16.81
C ASN A 138 2.71 -10.04 16.45
N GLN A 139 2.77 -9.50 15.23
CA GLN A 139 3.86 -8.66 14.75
C GLN A 139 3.51 -7.17 14.76
N ILE A 140 2.26 -6.82 15.09
CA ILE A 140 1.81 -5.43 15.12
C ILE A 140 2.36 -4.74 16.37
N ASP A 141 3.10 -3.66 16.17
CA ASP A 141 3.51 -2.77 17.26
C ASP A 141 2.41 -1.75 17.55
N TRP A 142 1.66 -1.98 18.63
CA TRP A 142 0.57 -1.11 19.04
C TRP A 142 1.04 0.27 19.56
N ASN A 143 2.30 0.42 19.95
CA ASN A 143 2.84 1.72 20.34
C ASN A 143 3.05 2.59 19.09
N VAL A 144 3.53 2.00 18.00
CA VAL A 144 3.64 2.68 16.70
C VAL A 144 2.26 3.04 16.16
N VAL A 145 1.26 2.16 16.30
CA VAL A 145 -0.13 2.51 15.95
C VAL A 145 -0.59 3.73 16.75
N GLN A 146 -0.35 3.75 18.07
CA GLN A 146 -0.69 4.88 18.94
C GLN A 146 0.02 6.17 18.53
N GLU A 147 1.28 6.09 18.14
CA GLU A 147 2.07 7.24 17.72
C GLU A 147 1.54 7.82 16.40
N ILE A 148 1.19 6.98 15.43
CA ILE A 148 0.69 7.43 14.12
C ILE A 148 -0.71 8.02 14.25
N THR A 149 -1.61 7.39 15.01
CA THR A 149 -2.99 7.90 15.18
C THR A 149 -3.03 9.12 16.09
N ASN A 150 -2.12 9.19 17.08
CA ASN A 150 -2.14 10.14 18.18
C ASN A 150 -3.53 10.21 18.88
N ASP A 151 -4.23 9.08 18.92
CA ASP A 151 -5.60 8.96 19.45
C ASP A 151 -5.76 7.59 20.13
N GLU A 152 -5.81 7.61 21.47
CA GLU A 152 -5.92 6.39 22.29
C GLU A 152 -7.22 5.61 22.02
N PHE A 153 -8.33 6.32 21.80
CA PHE A 153 -9.61 5.68 21.52
C PHE A 153 -9.57 4.99 20.16
N MET A 154 -9.07 5.66 19.13
CA MET A 154 -8.90 5.08 17.79
C MET A 154 -7.96 3.87 17.83
N THR A 155 -6.83 3.96 18.53
CA THR A 155 -5.91 2.82 18.68
C THR A 155 -6.56 1.63 19.36
N LYS A 156 -7.32 1.86 20.44
CA LYS A 156 -8.06 0.81 21.14
C LYS A 156 -9.11 0.17 20.24
N GLN A 157 -9.81 0.97 19.44
CA GLN A 157 -10.80 0.49 18.48
C GLN A 157 -10.15 -0.40 17.41
N ILE A 158 -9.12 0.09 16.72
CA ILE A 158 -8.35 -0.68 15.73
C ILE A 158 -7.86 -2.00 16.34
N LYS A 159 -7.25 -1.94 17.54
CA LYS A 159 -6.74 -3.13 18.22
C LYS A 159 -7.82 -4.16 18.51
N THR A 160 -9.01 -3.71 18.90
CA THR A 160 -10.15 -4.59 19.18
C THR A 160 -10.65 -5.25 17.90
N ASP A 161 -10.83 -4.47 16.84
CA ASP A 161 -11.37 -4.95 15.57
C ASP A 161 -10.42 -5.95 14.90
N ILE A 162 -9.11 -5.66 14.88
CA ILE A 162 -8.12 -6.57 14.28
C ILE A 162 -8.03 -7.88 15.08
N LYS A 163 -8.14 -7.85 16.41
CA LYS A 163 -8.21 -9.08 17.23
C LYS A 163 -9.49 -9.87 17.03
N PHE A 164 -10.59 -9.19 16.70
CA PHE A 164 -11.84 -9.87 16.36
C PHE A 164 -11.73 -10.59 15.01
N LEU A 165 -11.12 -9.93 14.02
CA LEU A 165 -10.91 -10.49 12.67
C LEU A 165 -9.92 -11.66 12.61
N SER A 166 -9.12 -11.90 13.65
CA SER A 166 -8.21 -13.06 13.71
C SER A 166 -8.86 -14.36 14.18
N LYS A 167 -10.13 -14.32 14.59
CA LYS A 167 -10.90 -15.49 15.04
C LYS A 167 -11.62 -16.15 13.86
#